data_AF-A0A963MCZ5-F1
#
_entry.id   AF-A0A963MCZ5-F1
#
_cell.length_a   1.000
_cell.length_b   1.000
_cell.length_c   1.000
_cell.angle_alpha   90.00
_cell.angle_beta   90.00
_cell.angle_gamma   90.00
#
_symmetry.space_group_name_H-M   'P 1'
#
loop_
_entity.id
_entity.type
_entity.pdbx_description
1 polymer ?
#
loop_
_entity_poly.entity_id
_entity_poly.type
_entity_poly.pdbx_seq_one_letter_code
_entity_poly.pdbx_strand_id
1 'polypeptide(L)'
;MTTVTRELLERFDVPGPRYTSYPTADRFVEAFGGRDYELALEQRRSGPAALALPLSIYVHIPFCESLCYYCACNKIITKHHERSAPYLQLLSREVDLHVRHLGRGASVSQLHLGGGTPTFFNDEELAELMAMLRRNFSLVPGGEYSI
;
A
#
# COMPACT_ATOMS: atom_id res chain seq x y z
N MET A 1 -35.89 2.94 -15.20
CA MET A 1 -34.88 2.23 -14.38
C MET A 1 -35.21 0.76 -14.45
N THR A 2 -34.27 -0.10 -14.85
CA THR A 2 -34.49 -1.55 -14.87
C THR A 2 -34.53 -2.03 -13.42
N THR A 3 -35.67 -2.57 -12.99
CA THR A 3 -35.83 -3.08 -11.63
C THR A 3 -34.93 -4.29 -11.43
N VAL A 4 -34.14 -4.32 -10.35
CA VAL A 4 -33.39 -5.52 -9.94
C VAL A 4 -34.41 -6.54 -9.45
N THR A 5 -34.64 -7.61 -10.22
CA THR A 5 -35.60 -8.65 -9.88
C THR A 5 -34.94 -9.79 -9.11
N ARG A 6 -35.75 -10.62 -8.45
CA ARG A 6 -35.27 -11.83 -7.77
C ARG A 6 -34.57 -12.77 -8.73
N GLU A 7 -35.14 -12.96 -9.92
CA GLU A 7 -34.59 -13.82 -10.97
C GLU A 7 -33.21 -13.31 -11.43
N LEU A 8 -33.01 -11.98 -11.44
CA LEU A 8 -31.73 -11.39 -11.79
C LEU A 8 -30.66 -11.68 -10.73
N LEU A 9 -31.03 -11.59 -9.45
CA LEU A 9 -30.14 -11.91 -8.34
C LEU A 9 -29.78 -13.39 -8.35
N GLU A 10 -30.77 -14.28 -8.46
CA GLU A 10 -30.55 -15.74 -8.50
C GLU A 10 -29.69 -16.16 -9.71
N ARG A 11 -29.82 -15.48 -10.85
CA ARG A 11 -28.99 -15.75 -12.04
C ARG A 11 -27.52 -15.38 -11.86
N PHE A 12 -27.23 -14.34 -11.07
CA PHE A 12 -25.87 -13.81 -10.91
C PHE A 12 -25.25 -14.06 -9.53
N ASP A 13 -25.95 -14.76 -8.64
CA ASP A 13 -25.41 -15.26 -7.36
C ASP A 13 -24.51 -16.48 -7.59
N VAL A 14 -23.43 -16.27 -8.35
CA VAL A 14 -22.40 -17.26 -8.66
C VAL A 14 -21.02 -16.68 -8.36
N PRO A 15 -20.02 -17.52 -8.02
CA PRO A 15 -18.65 -17.04 -7.80
C PRO A 15 -18.12 -16.26 -9.02
N GLY A 16 -17.75 -15.00 -8.78
CA GLY A 16 -17.18 -14.11 -9.79
C GLY A 16 -15.70 -13.80 -9.52
N PRO A 17 -14.95 -13.33 -10.54
CA PRO A 17 -13.59 -12.85 -10.33
C PRO A 17 -13.59 -11.62 -9.42
N ARG A 18 -12.66 -11.57 -8.46
CA ARG A 18 -12.46 -10.39 -7.62
C ARG A 18 -11.59 -9.37 -8.37
N TYR A 19 -12.23 -8.47 -9.12
CA TYR A 19 -11.56 -7.41 -9.87
C TYR A 19 -11.01 -6.30 -8.96
N THR A 20 -9.90 -6.60 -8.30
CA THR A 20 -9.13 -5.63 -7.48
C THR A 20 -8.17 -4.79 -8.33
N SER A 21 -7.71 -5.35 -9.45
CA SER A 21 -6.90 -4.68 -10.47
C SER A 21 -7.13 -5.37 -11.83
N TYR A 22 -6.65 -4.75 -12.90
CA TYR A 22 -6.56 -5.38 -14.21
C TYR A 22 -5.17 -5.15 -14.82
N PRO A 23 -4.42 -6.21 -15.18
CA PRO A 23 -4.71 -7.62 -14.91
C PRO A 23 -4.82 -7.93 -13.40
N THR A 24 -5.50 -9.03 -13.08
CA THR A 24 -5.71 -9.48 -11.69
C THR A 24 -4.44 -10.12 -11.11
N ALA A 25 -4.35 -10.20 -9.77
CA ALA A 25 -3.13 -10.66 -9.08
C ALA A 25 -2.70 -12.11 -9.41
N ASP A 26 -3.62 -12.98 -9.85
CA ASP A 26 -3.29 -14.32 -10.38
C ASP A 26 -2.45 -14.29 -11.66
N ARG A 27 -2.24 -13.11 -12.24
CA ARG A 27 -1.34 -12.87 -13.37
C ARG A 27 0.06 -12.42 -12.94
N PHE A 28 0.31 -12.21 -11.65
CA PHE A 28 1.64 -11.89 -11.17
C PHE A 28 2.50 -13.15 -11.22
N VAL A 29 3.62 -13.08 -11.95
CA VAL A 29 4.54 -14.20 -12.18
C VAL A 29 5.96 -13.77 -11.86
N GLU A 30 6.82 -14.72 -11.50
CA GLU A 30 8.22 -14.48 -11.11
C GLU A 30 9.10 -13.92 -12.23
N ALA A 31 8.58 -13.83 -13.46
CA ALA A 31 9.28 -13.21 -14.59
C ALA A 31 9.51 -11.69 -14.40
N PHE A 32 8.68 -11.02 -13.59
CA PHE A 32 8.92 -9.63 -13.20
C PHE A 32 9.84 -9.60 -11.98
N GLY A 33 11.10 -9.22 -12.19
CA GLY A 33 12.14 -9.25 -11.18
C GLY A 33 12.56 -7.87 -10.66
N GLY A 34 13.64 -7.85 -9.88
CA GLY A 34 14.18 -6.61 -9.30
C GLY A 34 14.60 -5.57 -10.34
N ARG A 35 15.20 -5.99 -11.46
CA ARG A 35 15.63 -5.08 -12.54
C ARG A 35 14.44 -4.42 -13.24
N ASP A 36 13.36 -5.18 -13.45
CA ASP A 36 12.13 -4.63 -14.04
C ASP A 36 11.49 -3.60 -13.11
N TYR A 37 11.53 -3.86 -11.80
CA TYR A 37 11.06 -2.93 -10.79
C TYR A 37 11.90 -1.63 -10.74
N GLU A 38 13.22 -1.74 -10.75
CA GLU A 38 14.14 -0.59 -10.81
C GLU A 38 13.87 0.26 -12.06
N LEU A 39 13.71 -0.37 -13.23
CA LEU A 39 13.37 0.32 -14.48
C LEU A 39 12.01 1.02 -14.37
N ALA A 40 11.01 0.39 -13.76
CA ALA A 40 9.69 1.01 -13.56
C ALA A 40 9.77 2.26 -12.67
N LEU A 41 10.61 2.26 -11.62
CA LEU A 41 10.85 3.44 -10.78
C LEU A 41 11.55 4.56 -11.55
N GLU A 42 12.54 4.23 -12.38
CA GLU A 42 13.27 5.20 -13.21
C GLU A 42 12.35 5.81 -14.27
N GLN A 43 11.52 5.00 -14.92
CA GLN A 43 10.48 5.47 -15.84
C GLN A 43 9.44 6.34 -15.13
N ARG A 44 9.06 6.02 -13.90
CA ARG A 44 8.15 6.84 -13.09
C ARG A 44 8.75 8.20 -12.76
N ARG A 45 10.07 8.26 -12.52
CA ARG A 45 10.81 9.49 -12.22
C ARG A 45 10.97 10.41 -13.43
N SER A 46 11.29 9.85 -14.60
CA SER A 46 11.74 10.64 -15.76
C SER A 46 10.83 10.56 -16.98
N GLY A 47 9.84 9.67 -16.99
CA GLY A 47 8.92 9.48 -18.11
C GLY A 47 7.77 10.49 -18.15
N PRO A 48 6.92 10.46 -19.19
CA PRO A 48 5.76 11.36 -19.33
C PRO A 48 4.78 11.27 -18.13
N ALA A 49 4.67 10.09 -17.52
CA ALA A 49 3.89 9.87 -16.30
C ALA A 49 4.44 10.63 -15.07
N ALA A 50 5.76 10.92 -15.03
CA ALA A 50 6.39 11.75 -14.02
C ALA A 50 5.74 13.13 -13.91
N LEU A 51 5.44 13.71 -15.07
CA LEU A 51 4.88 15.05 -15.21
C LEU A 51 3.34 15.07 -15.13
N ALA A 52 2.70 13.96 -15.49
CA ALA A 52 1.24 13.90 -15.66
C ALA A 52 0.47 13.30 -14.48
N LEU A 53 1.09 12.41 -13.69
CA LEU A 53 0.39 11.66 -12.65
C LEU A 53 0.99 11.93 -11.26
N PRO A 54 0.16 12.17 -10.23
CA PRO A 54 0.66 12.31 -8.87
C PRO A 54 1.11 10.97 -8.27
N LEU A 55 1.97 11.01 -7.25
CA LEU A 55 2.41 9.80 -6.54
C LEU A 55 1.46 9.51 -5.37
N SER A 56 1.10 8.24 -5.21
CA SER A 56 0.40 7.71 -4.05
C SER A 56 1.29 6.70 -3.33
N ILE A 57 1.30 6.72 -2.01
CA ILE A 57 2.05 5.79 -1.16
C ILE A 57 1.07 4.95 -0.33
N TYR A 58 1.24 3.64 -0.38
CA TYR A 58 0.59 2.72 0.53
C TYR A 58 1.63 2.06 1.43
N VAL A 59 1.44 2.13 2.74
CA VAL A 59 2.27 1.39 3.70
C VAL A 59 1.41 0.31 4.33
N HIS A 60 1.86 -0.94 4.19
CA HIS A 60 1.22 -2.07 4.84
C HIS A 60 1.81 -2.25 6.26
N ILE A 61 0.97 -2.28 7.29
CA ILE A 61 1.33 -2.62 8.67
C ILE A 61 0.58 -3.91 9.00
N PRO A 62 1.27 -5.07 9.07
CA PRO A 62 0.60 -6.35 9.07
C PRO A 62 0.05 -6.74 10.44
N PHE A 63 0.36 -6.04 11.52
CA PHE A 63 0.07 -6.53 12.87
C PHE A 63 -1.37 -6.31 13.32
N CYS A 64 -1.94 -7.28 14.02
CA CYS A 64 -3.22 -7.15 14.73
C CYS A 64 -3.10 -7.76 16.13
N GLU A 65 -3.70 -7.11 17.13
CA GLU A 65 -3.72 -7.58 18.52
C GLU A 65 -4.53 -8.88 18.69
N SER A 66 -5.62 -9.01 17.93
CA SER A 66 -6.58 -10.10 18.05
C SER A 66 -7.05 -10.65 16.70
N LEU A 67 -7.41 -11.93 16.68
CA LEU A 67 -7.97 -12.58 15.50
C LEU A 67 -9.47 -12.26 15.35
N CYS A 68 -9.83 -11.55 14.28
CA CYS A 68 -11.20 -11.45 13.82
C CYS A 68 -11.51 -12.62 12.86
N TYR A 69 -12.45 -13.51 13.21
CA TYR A 69 -12.72 -14.72 12.43
C TYR A 69 -13.22 -14.49 11.00
N TYR A 70 -13.81 -13.32 10.73
CA TYR A 70 -14.24 -12.95 9.38
C TYR A 70 -13.12 -12.32 8.52
N CYS A 71 -11.97 -12.00 9.10
CA CYS A 71 -10.99 -11.15 8.45
C CYS A 71 -10.09 -11.94 7.50
N ALA A 72 -10.08 -11.55 6.22
CA ALA A 72 -9.23 -12.13 5.17
C ALA A 72 -8.04 -11.23 4.78
N CYS A 73 -7.78 -10.14 5.50
CA CYS A 73 -6.62 -9.28 5.24
C CYS A 73 -5.30 -10.04 5.42
N ASN A 74 -4.27 -9.66 4.66
CA ASN A 74 -2.89 -10.02 4.96
C ASN A 74 -2.52 -9.37 6.30
N LYS A 75 -2.24 -10.20 7.30
CA LYS A 75 -1.98 -9.78 8.67
C LYS A 75 -1.27 -10.85 9.47
N ILE A 76 -0.67 -10.44 10.58
CA ILE A 76 0.03 -11.24 11.58
C ILE A 76 -0.63 -10.94 12.92
N ILE A 77 -1.25 -11.95 13.54
CA ILE A 77 -1.84 -11.80 14.88
C ILE A 77 -0.72 -11.96 15.92
N THR A 78 -0.51 -10.94 16.75
CA THR A 78 0.55 -10.94 17.76
C THR A 78 0.24 -9.92 18.85
N LYS A 79 0.62 -10.23 20.10
CA LYS A 79 0.62 -9.29 21.24
C LYS A 79 2.01 -8.70 21.53
N HIS A 80 3.00 -9.16 20.77
CA HIS A 80 4.39 -8.75 20.88
C HIS A 80 4.62 -7.44 20.14
N HIS A 81 4.33 -6.30 20.80
CA HIS A 81 4.53 -4.96 20.23
C HIS A 81 5.99 -4.67 19.90
N GLU A 82 6.95 -5.36 20.53
CA GLU A 82 8.38 -5.26 20.21
C GLU A 82 8.70 -5.66 18.76
N ARG A 83 7.77 -6.28 18.03
CA ARG A 83 7.91 -6.58 16.59
C ARG A 83 7.71 -5.37 15.69
N SER A 84 7.11 -4.29 16.18
CA SER A 84 6.91 -3.04 15.43
C SER A 84 8.22 -2.37 15.08
N ALA A 85 9.12 -2.20 16.06
CA ALA A 85 10.41 -1.56 15.88
C ALA A 85 11.29 -2.18 14.76
N PRO A 86 11.56 -3.50 14.72
CA PRO A 86 12.32 -4.08 13.62
C PRO A 86 11.58 -3.98 12.27
N TYR A 87 10.25 -4.00 12.27
CA TYR A 87 9.48 -3.79 11.04
C TYR A 87 9.64 -2.36 10.51
N LEU A 88 9.58 -1.35 11.38
CA LEU A 88 9.82 0.05 11.02
C LEU A 88 11.23 0.27 10.46
N GLN A 89 12.25 -0.41 11.02
CA GLN A 89 13.61 -0.39 10.46
C GLN A 89 13.67 -0.99 9.05
N LEU A 90 12.92 -2.07 8.79
CA LEU A 90 12.84 -2.66 7.45
C LEU A 90 12.13 -1.72 6.48
N LEU A 91 11.03 -1.08 6.89
CA LEU A 91 10.35 -0.05 6.10
C LEU A 91 11.31 1.10 5.74
N SER A 92 12.18 1.53 6.65
CA SER A 92 13.20 2.55 6.35
C SER A 92 14.18 2.10 5.27
N ARG A 93 14.65 0.85 5.34
CA ARG A 93 15.56 0.30 4.32
C ARG A 93 14.86 0.18 2.97
N GLU A 94 13.59 -0.25 2.97
CA GLU A 94 12.78 -0.33 1.76
C GLU A 94 12.58 1.05 1.12
N VAL A 95 12.23 2.06 1.91
CA VAL A 95 12.13 3.45 1.44
C VAL A 95 13.45 3.93 0.83
N ASP A 96 14.60 3.63 1.47
CA ASP A 96 15.92 3.98 0.94
C ASP A 96 16.20 3.32 -0.42
N LEU A 97 15.73 2.08 -0.64
CA LEU A 97 15.82 1.40 -1.93
C LEU A 97 14.94 2.07 -2.99
N HIS A 98 13.71 2.47 -2.65
CA HIS A 98 12.82 3.16 -3.60
C HIS A 98 13.38 4.53 -4.02
N VAL A 99 13.78 5.37 -3.05
CA VAL A 99 14.24 6.74 -3.37
C VAL A 99 15.58 6.76 -4.09
N ARG A 100 16.36 5.67 -4.06
CA ARG A 100 17.59 5.54 -4.88
C ARG A 100 17.28 5.67 -6.37
N HIS A 101 16.20 5.07 -6.85
CA HIS A 101 15.80 5.11 -8.25
C HIS A 101 14.79 6.23 -8.53
N LEU A 102 13.78 6.39 -7.66
CA LEU A 102 12.72 7.39 -7.81
C LEU A 102 13.20 8.83 -7.57
N GLY A 103 14.29 8.99 -6.81
CA GLY A 103 14.75 10.27 -6.30
C GLY A 103 14.02 10.69 -5.01
N ARG A 104 14.72 11.46 -4.17
CA ARG A 104 14.13 12.05 -2.96
C ARG A 104 13.27 13.26 -3.33
N GLY A 105 12.24 13.53 -2.54
CA GLY A 105 11.40 14.71 -2.66
C GLY A 105 10.30 14.61 -3.72
N ALA A 106 10.02 13.41 -4.25
CA ALA A 106 8.89 13.21 -5.15
C ALA A 106 7.58 13.67 -4.48
N SER A 107 6.77 14.43 -5.23
CA SER A 107 5.49 14.97 -4.76
C SER A 107 4.46 13.87 -4.59
N VAL A 108 3.93 13.72 -3.38
CA VAL A 108 2.92 12.73 -3.00
C VAL A 108 1.62 13.45 -2.71
N SER A 109 0.56 13.09 -3.42
CA SER A 109 -0.79 13.63 -3.20
C SER A 109 -1.67 12.71 -2.36
N GLN A 110 -1.24 11.45 -2.16
CA GLN A 110 -2.00 10.49 -1.36
C GLN A 110 -1.07 9.58 -0.56
N LEU A 111 -1.38 9.37 0.72
CA LEU A 111 -0.73 8.38 1.57
C LEU A 111 -1.81 7.62 2.34
N HIS A 112 -1.73 6.29 2.32
CA HIS A 112 -2.62 5.44 3.11
C HIS A 112 -1.82 4.43 3.92
N LEU A 113 -2.07 4.39 5.23
CA LEU A 113 -1.59 3.35 6.12
C LEU A 113 -2.69 2.29 6.24
N GLY A 114 -2.39 1.03 5.90
CA GLY A 114 -3.38 -0.04 5.99
C GLY A 114 -2.77 -1.39 6.32
N GLY A 115 -3.54 -2.47 6.21
CA GLY A 115 -3.05 -3.84 6.35
C GLY A 115 -3.80 -4.64 7.40
N GLY A 116 -3.11 -5.00 8.48
CA GLY A 116 -3.72 -5.48 9.71
C GLY A 116 -4.38 -4.31 10.44
N THR A 117 -3.70 -3.79 11.46
CA THR A 117 -4.13 -2.65 12.25
C THR A 117 -2.99 -1.64 12.29
N PRO A 118 -3.02 -0.58 11.46
CA PRO A 118 -1.99 0.46 11.49
C PRO A 118 -1.72 1.04 12.88
N THR A 119 -2.77 1.19 13.68
CA THR A 119 -2.70 1.63 15.09
C THR A 119 -2.22 0.56 16.07
N PHE A 120 -1.67 -0.56 15.58
CA PHE A 120 -0.82 -1.44 16.37
C PHE A 120 0.52 -0.78 16.71
N PHE A 121 1.00 0.10 15.82
CA PHE A 121 2.06 1.04 16.14
C PHE A 121 1.54 2.05 17.15
N ASN A 122 2.36 2.34 18.16
CA ASN A 122 2.05 3.41 19.10
C ASN A 122 2.29 4.79 18.46
N ASP A 123 1.95 5.86 19.19
CA ASP A 123 2.08 7.23 18.70
C ASP A 123 3.51 7.61 18.29
N GLU A 124 4.52 7.13 19.02
CA GLU A 124 5.94 7.40 18.72
C GLU A 124 6.37 6.70 17.43
N GLU A 125 5.97 5.44 17.24
CA GLU A 125 6.27 4.64 16.05
C GLU A 125 5.56 5.20 14.80
N LEU A 126 4.31 5.65 14.95
CA LEU A 126 3.58 6.34 13.88
C LEU A 126 4.22 7.69 13.54
N ALA A 127 4.64 8.45 14.54
CA ALA A 127 5.37 9.70 14.32
C ALA A 127 6.71 9.45 13.60
N GLU A 128 7.44 8.40 13.98
CA GLU A 128 8.69 8.01 13.33
C GLU A 128 8.46 7.58 11.87
N LEU A 129 7.45 6.75 11.60
CA LEU A 129 7.04 6.36 10.25
C LEU A 129 6.72 7.59 9.39
N MET A 130 5.89 8.50 9.90
CA MET A 130 5.52 9.71 9.17
C MET A 130 6.72 10.65 8.97
N ALA A 131 7.60 10.77 9.96
CA ALA A 131 8.82 11.56 9.84
C ALA A 131 9.75 10.96 8.76
N MET A 132 9.92 9.64 8.75
CA MET A 132 10.69 8.94 7.72
C MET A 132 10.12 9.17 6.32
N LEU A 133 8.81 9.07 6.14
CA LEU A 133 8.17 9.33 4.85
C LEU A 133 8.35 10.80 4.44
N ARG A 134 8.16 11.77 5.34
CA ARG A 134 8.36 13.21 5.06
C ARG A 134 9.82 13.58 4.78
N ARG A 135 10.80 12.87 5.34
CA ARG A 135 12.22 13.07 5.00
C ARG A 135 12.54 12.62 3.58
N ASN A 136 11.78 11.69 3.03
CA ASN A 136 12.05 11.04 1.74
C ASN A 136 11.16 11.56 0.60
N PHE A 137 9.94 12.01 0.92
CA PHE A 137 8.91 12.44 -0.04
C PHE A 137 8.32 13.80 0.35
N SER A 138 7.82 14.53 -0.65
CA SER A 138 7.15 15.82 -0.44
C SER A 138 5.64 15.61 -0.40
N LEU A 139 5.07 15.51 0.80
CA LEU A 139 3.61 15.47 0.98
C LEU A 139 3.01 16.85 0.63
N VAL A 140 2.25 16.94 -0.45
CA VAL A 140 1.72 18.21 -0.95
C VAL A 140 0.57 18.76 -0.08
N PRO A 141 0.41 20.09 0.02
CA PRO A 141 -0.78 20.67 0.64
C PRO A 141 -2.06 20.20 -0.05
N GLY A 142 -3.11 19.91 0.73
CA GLY A 142 -4.39 19.42 0.20
C GLY A 142 -4.38 17.96 -0.30
N GLY A 143 -3.29 17.22 -0.09
CA GLY A 143 -3.26 15.77 -0.34
C GLY A 143 -4.11 14.97 0.65
N GLU A 144 -4.48 13.75 0.26
CA GLU A 144 -5.25 12.82 1.08
C GLU A 144 -4.29 11.95 1.92
N TYR A 145 -4.38 12.03 3.25
CA TYR A 145 -3.52 11.28 4.16
C TYR A 145 -4.39 10.53 5.17
N SER A 146 -4.48 9.22 5.01
CA SER A 146 -5.44 8.38 5.72
C SER A 146 -4.77 7.19 6.42
N ILE A 147 -5.47 6.70 7.45
CA ILE A 147 -5.17 5.51 8.24
C ILE A 147 -6.48 4.77 8.52
#